data_AF-A0A545B2I2-F1
#
_entry.id   AF-A0A545B2I2-F1
#
_cell.length_a   1.000
_cell.length_b   1.000
_cell.length_c   1.000
_cell.angle_alpha   90.00
_cell.angle_beta   90.00
_cell.angle_gamma   90.00
#
_symmetry.space_group_name_H-M   'P 1'
#
loop_
_entity.id
_entity.type
_entity.pdbx_description
1 polymer ?
#
loop_
_entity_poly.entity_id
_entity_poly.type
_entity_poly.pdbx_seq_one_letter_code
_entity_poly.pdbx_strand_id
1 'polypeptide(L)'
;MVRQSDSGVRGSARLRDELTRAIEAAAVDELAENGYGRFSMAAVARRAGVGKAAIYRRWATQEAMLIDLLAPKAVLLAAGPASDTLAGDVRAFVEATRRAFAVPRVASIVADLFAEALRNPSLFRVLHEEVTVPRRAGAAEMLARATARGEIPSDVDLDAALDLLAGPSVVRMMTSTEPPSDAWVDSTVAMLLRALGYDARSA
;
A
#
# COMPACT_ATOMS: atom_id res chain seq x y z
N MET A 1 16.99 43.86 -20.25
CA MET A 1 15.95 42.88 -20.60
C MET A 1 15.91 41.82 -19.50
N VAL A 2 14.73 41.68 -18.91
CA VAL A 2 14.25 40.92 -17.73
C VAL A 2 15.04 39.65 -17.30
N ARG A 3 15.52 39.64 -16.05
CA ARG A 3 15.65 38.45 -15.18
C ARG A 3 14.75 38.66 -13.95
N GLN A 4 13.51 38.20 -14.03
CA GLN A 4 12.64 37.95 -12.88
C GLN A 4 11.74 36.75 -13.21
N SER A 5 11.32 36.01 -12.17
CA SER A 5 10.23 35.01 -12.12
C SER A 5 10.54 33.50 -12.21
N ASP A 6 11.58 32.99 -11.52
CA ASP A 6 11.66 31.56 -11.14
C ASP A 6 11.25 31.31 -9.65
N SER A 7 11.21 32.35 -8.82
CA SER A 7 10.84 32.25 -7.40
C SER A 7 9.32 32.15 -7.16
N GLY A 8 8.50 32.83 -7.96
CA GLY A 8 7.04 32.84 -7.82
C GLY A 8 6.35 31.52 -8.25
N VAL A 9 6.91 30.85 -9.26
CA VAL A 9 6.40 29.57 -9.77
C VAL A 9 6.67 28.44 -8.75
N ARG A 10 7.87 28.42 -8.16
CA ARG A 10 8.24 27.47 -7.10
C ARG A 10 7.44 27.66 -5.81
N GLY A 11 7.16 28.91 -5.43
CA GLY A 11 6.29 29.23 -4.28
C GLY A 11 4.84 28.76 -4.49
N SER A 12 4.27 28.97 -5.68
CA SER A 12 2.92 28.50 -6.03
C SER A 12 2.82 26.97 -6.08
N ALA A 13 3.84 26.28 -6.59
CA ALA A 13 3.89 24.81 -6.57
C ALA A 13 3.92 24.25 -5.15
N ARG A 14 4.81 24.78 -4.29
CA ARG A 14 4.93 24.34 -2.90
C ARG A 14 3.64 24.51 -2.10
N LEU A 15 2.95 25.65 -2.26
CA LEU A 15 1.66 25.90 -1.60
C LEU A 15 0.58 24.93 -2.07
N ARG A 16 0.58 24.55 -3.36
CA ARG A 16 -0.34 23.52 -3.88
C ARG A 16 -0.04 22.15 -3.28
N ASP A 17 1.22 21.80 -3.09
CA ASP A 17 1.61 20.52 -2.51
C ASP A 17 1.28 20.44 -1.01
N GLU A 18 1.50 21.53 -0.27
CA GLU A 18 1.12 21.64 1.15
C GLU A 18 -0.40 21.51 1.33
N LEU A 19 -1.18 22.18 0.47
CA LEU A 19 -2.64 22.05 0.45
C LEU A 19 -3.09 20.62 0.15
N THR A 20 -2.41 19.96 -0.79
CA THR A 20 -2.72 18.57 -1.17
C THR A 20 -2.50 17.63 0.00
N ARG A 21 -1.36 17.74 0.68
CA ARG A 21 -1.08 16.94 1.88
C ARG A 21 -2.09 17.17 2.99
N ALA A 22 -2.55 18.40 3.18
CA ALA A 22 -3.60 18.71 4.16
C ALA A 22 -4.94 18.04 3.81
N ILE A 23 -5.30 18.03 2.53
CA ILE A 23 -6.51 17.33 2.06
C ILE A 23 -6.38 15.82 2.21
N GLU A 24 -5.23 15.26 1.84
CA GLU A 24 -4.96 13.82 1.97
C GLU A 24 -5.01 13.37 3.44
N ALA A 25 -4.42 14.16 4.35
CA ALA A 25 -4.51 13.90 5.79
C ALA A 25 -5.97 13.91 6.27
N ALA A 26 -6.76 14.91 5.86
CA ALA A 26 -8.18 14.98 6.18
C ALA A 26 -8.97 13.79 5.62
N ALA A 27 -8.62 13.29 4.44
CA ALA A 27 -9.24 12.11 3.87
C ALA A 27 -8.89 10.84 4.65
N VAL A 28 -7.63 10.68 5.06
CA VAL A 28 -7.20 9.57 5.93
C VAL A 28 -7.93 9.60 7.27
N ASP A 29 -8.07 10.77 7.89
CA ASP A 29 -8.80 10.92 9.16
C ASP A 29 -10.29 10.58 8.98
N GLU A 30 -10.91 11.05 7.90
CA GLU A 30 -12.31 10.74 7.60
C GLU A 30 -12.53 9.25 7.37
N LEU A 31 -11.65 8.57 6.64
CA LEU A 31 -11.71 7.12 6.46
C LEU A 31 -11.52 6.37 7.78
N ALA A 32 -10.56 6.79 8.60
CA ALA A 32 -10.27 6.14 9.87
C ALA A 32 -11.41 6.28 10.89
N GLU A 33 -12.06 7.45 10.93
CA GLU A 33 -13.15 7.72 11.89
C GLU A 33 -14.51 7.17 11.42
N ASN A 34 -14.80 7.26 10.12
CA ASN A 34 -16.14 7.00 9.59
C ASN A 34 -16.26 5.78 8.68
N GLY A 35 -15.13 5.22 8.23
CA GLY A 35 -15.09 4.14 7.23
C GLY A 35 -15.52 4.62 5.84
N TYR A 36 -15.30 3.77 4.83
CA TYR A 36 -15.61 4.05 3.44
C TYR A 36 -17.10 4.27 3.21
N GLY A 37 -17.97 3.50 3.87
CA GLY A 37 -19.42 3.59 3.69
C GLY A 37 -20.04 4.94 4.07
N ARG A 38 -19.38 5.74 4.92
CA ARG A 38 -19.79 7.11 5.26
C ARG A 38 -18.82 8.17 4.76
N PHE A 39 -17.74 7.78 4.09
CA PHE A 39 -16.76 8.70 3.55
C PHE A 39 -17.42 9.60 2.50
N SER A 40 -17.05 10.88 2.47
CA SER A 40 -17.51 11.78 1.42
C SER A 40 -16.50 12.90 1.16
N MET A 41 -16.33 13.26 -0.12
CA MET A 41 -15.47 14.37 -0.53
C MET A 41 -15.90 15.71 0.09
N ALA A 42 -17.18 15.86 0.43
CA ALA A 42 -17.69 17.04 1.13
C ALA A 42 -17.25 17.09 2.60
N ALA A 43 -17.22 15.97 3.31
CA ALA A 43 -16.71 15.89 4.67
C ALA A 43 -15.20 16.16 4.70
N VAL A 44 -14.46 15.59 3.75
CA VAL A 44 -13.02 15.88 3.56
C VAL A 44 -12.78 17.36 3.32
N ALA A 45 -13.55 18.00 2.42
CA ALA A 45 -13.43 19.43 2.15
C ALA A 45 -13.59 20.28 3.43
N ARG A 46 -14.64 19.96 4.21
CA ARG A 46 -14.93 20.62 5.49
C ARG A 46 -13.79 20.43 6.50
N ARG A 47 -13.28 19.20 6.64
CA ARG A 47 -12.19 18.87 7.56
C ARG A 47 -10.87 19.55 7.17
N ALA A 48 -10.56 19.61 5.87
CA ALA A 48 -9.37 20.27 5.35
C ALA A 48 -9.48 21.81 5.31
N GLY A 49 -10.66 22.39 5.62
CA GLY A 49 -10.88 23.83 5.56
C GLY A 49 -10.88 24.40 4.14
N VAL A 50 -11.22 23.58 3.13
CA VAL A 50 -11.21 23.98 1.71
C VAL A 50 -12.59 23.93 1.09
N GLY A 51 -12.81 24.71 0.03
CA GLY A 51 -14.05 24.63 -0.74
C GLY A 51 -14.16 23.31 -1.52
N LYS A 52 -15.39 22.78 -1.69
CA LYS A 52 -15.65 21.55 -2.47
C LYS A 52 -15.01 21.58 -3.85
N ALA A 53 -15.04 22.73 -4.54
CA ALA A 53 -14.43 22.88 -5.86
C ALA A 53 -12.91 22.62 -5.86
N ALA A 54 -12.20 22.86 -4.75
CA ALA A 54 -10.77 22.55 -4.64
C ALA A 54 -10.52 21.04 -4.61
N ILE A 55 -11.39 20.28 -3.93
CA ILE A 55 -11.37 18.82 -3.90
C ILE A 55 -11.69 18.25 -5.29
N TYR A 56 -12.83 18.64 -5.87
CA TYR A 56 -13.32 18.07 -7.14
C TYR A 56 -12.46 18.40 -8.36
N ARG A 57 -11.69 19.50 -8.33
CA ARG A 57 -10.69 19.78 -9.38
C ARG A 57 -9.53 18.79 -9.38
N ARG A 58 -9.29 18.14 -8.24
CA ARG A 58 -8.12 17.27 -8.03
C ARG A 58 -8.51 15.81 -8.12
N TRP A 59 -9.67 15.46 -7.56
CA TRP A 59 -10.27 14.14 -7.67
C TRP A 59 -11.68 14.27 -8.18
N ALA A 60 -11.98 13.66 -9.33
CA ALA A 60 -13.33 13.69 -9.89
C ALA A 60 -14.31 12.83 -9.07
N THR A 61 -13.81 11.78 -8.41
CA THR A 61 -14.61 10.83 -7.63
C THR A 61 -13.95 10.50 -6.28
N GLN A 62 -14.73 9.93 -5.38
CA GLN A 62 -14.26 9.40 -4.10
C GLN A 62 -13.27 8.24 -4.31
N GLU A 63 -13.53 7.37 -5.28
CA GLU A 63 -12.64 6.27 -5.64
C GLU A 63 -11.29 6.79 -6.14
N ALA A 64 -11.27 7.84 -6.97
CA ALA A 64 -10.02 8.45 -7.44
C ALA A 64 -9.20 9.02 -6.27
N MET A 65 -9.86 9.68 -5.32
CA MET A 65 -9.19 10.15 -4.09
C MET A 65 -8.64 8.98 -3.28
N LEU A 66 -9.41 7.91 -3.13
CA LEU A 66 -8.98 6.73 -2.39
C LEU A 66 -7.76 6.07 -3.06
N ILE A 67 -7.76 5.92 -4.39
CA ILE A 67 -6.67 5.31 -5.13
C ILE A 67 -5.38 6.12 -4.99
N ASP A 68 -5.43 7.44 -5.16
CA ASP A 68 -4.26 8.30 -4.98
C ASP A 68 -3.67 8.20 -3.56
N LEU A 69 -4.51 7.96 -2.55
CA LEU A 69 -4.07 7.78 -1.17
C LEU A 69 -3.43 6.41 -0.92
N LEU A 70 -3.93 5.35 -1.55
CA LEU A 70 -3.57 3.96 -1.25
C LEU A 70 -2.52 3.37 -2.18
N ALA A 71 -2.67 3.54 -3.50
CA ALA A 71 -1.87 2.86 -4.50
C ALA A 71 -0.36 3.11 -4.33
N PRO A 72 0.12 4.35 -4.12
CA PRO A 72 1.55 4.60 -3.92
C PRO A 72 2.10 3.87 -2.69
N LYS A 73 1.31 3.79 -1.61
CA LYS A 73 1.72 3.11 -0.37
C LYS A 73 1.75 1.60 -0.55
N ALA A 74 0.75 1.03 -1.20
CA ALA A 74 0.68 -0.40 -1.45
C ALA A 74 1.84 -0.90 -2.34
N VAL A 75 2.20 -0.13 -3.38
CA VAL A 75 3.35 -0.42 -4.23
C VAL A 75 4.65 -0.37 -3.42
N LEU A 76 4.86 0.66 -2.60
CA LEU A 76 6.06 0.77 -1.75
C LEU A 76 6.19 -0.37 -0.74
N LEU A 77 5.08 -0.88 -0.20
CA LEU A 77 5.09 -2.03 0.71
C LEU A 77 5.50 -3.33 0.01
N ALA A 78 5.18 -3.47 -1.29
CA ALA A 78 5.49 -4.67 -2.05
C ALA A 78 6.84 -4.65 -2.76
N ALA A 79 7.36 -3.47 -3.08
CA ALA A 79 8.63 -3.36 -3.81
C ALA A 79 9.84 -3.86 -3.01
N GLY A 80 9.81 -3.76 -1.67
CA GLY A 80 10.97 -4.02 -0.81
C GLY A 80 12.21 -3.18 -1.23
N PRO A 81 13.28 -3.14 -0.44
CA PRO A 81 14.59 -2.87 -1.02
C PRO A 81 14.93 -4.07 -1.92
N ALA A 82 15.42 -3.84 -3.14
CA ALA A 82 16.03 -4.90 -3.93
C ALA A 82 17.33 -5.31 -3.23
N SER A 83 17.23 -6.23 -2.27
CA SER A 83 18.38 -6.82 -1.63
C SER A 83 18.98 -7.89 -2.54
N ASP A 84 20.18 -8.35 -2.19
CA ASP A 84 20.88 -9.33 -3.00
C ASP A 84 20.28 -10.75 -2.85
N THR A 85 19.34 -10.97 -1.91
CA THR A 85 18.76 -12.31 -1.62
C THR A 85 17.24 -12.28 -1.43
N LEU A 86 16.55 -13.36 -1.79
CA LEU A 86 15.10 -13.49 -1.55
C LEU A 86 14.79 -13.45 -0.04
N ALA A 87 15.66 -13.99 0.80
CA ALA A 87 15.48 -13.93 2.26
C ALA A 87 15.43 -12.49 2.79
N GLY A 88 16.31 -11.62 2.27
CA GLY A 88 16.30 -10.19 2.57
C GLY A 88 15.03 -9.51 2.08
N ASP A 89 14.63 -9.79 0.83
CA ASP A 89 13.45 -9.19 0.22
C ASP A 89 12.15 -9.58 0.95
N VAL A 90 11.96 -10.88 1.25
CA VAL A 90 10.79 -11.39 2.00
C VAL A 90 10.75 -10.82 3.40
N ARG A 91 11.88 -10.74 4.11
CA ARG A 91 11.92 -10.10 5.44
C ARG A 91 11.52 -8.64 5.35
N ALA A 92 12.07 -7.89 4.40
CA ALA A 92 11.75 -6.49 4.24
C ALA A 92 10.26 -6.27 3.90
N PHE A 93 9.68 -7.14 3.07
CA PHE A 93 8.23 -7.14 2.78
C PHE A 93 7.39 -7.33 4.04
N VAL A 94 7.68 -8.37 4.84
CA VAL A 94 6.94 -8.66 6.08
C VAL A 94 7.10 -7.51 7.08
N GLU A 95 8.28 -6.92 7.17
CA GLU A 95 8.55 -5.81 8.09
C GLU A 95 7.95 -4.47 7.67
N ALA A 96 7.93 -4.18 6.38
CA ALA A 96 7.21 -3.04 5.84
C ALA A 96 5.71 -3.16 6.16
N THR A 97 5.16 -4.37 5.97
CA THR A 97 3.77 -4.67 6.25
C THR A 97 3.45 -4.54 7.75
N ARG A 98 4.29 -5.10 8.62
CA ARG A 98 4.16 -4.94 10.08
C ARG A 98 4.16 -3.48 10.50
N ARG A 99 5.09 -2.67 9.99
CA ARG A 99 5.18 -1.23 10.31
C ARG A 99 3.97 -0.44 9.84
N ALA A 100 3.47 -0.73 8.64
CA ALA A 100 2.26 -0.09 8.13
C ALA A 100 1.06 -0.36 9.05
N PHE A 101 0.88 -1.61 9.47
CA PHE A 101 -0.26 -2.01 10.30
C PHE A 101 -0.08 -1.75 11.79
N ALA A 102 1.13 -1.46 12.26
CA ALA A 102 1.34 -0.94 13.61
C ALA A 102 0.72 0.45 13.82
N VAL A 103 0.28 1.13 12.74
CA VAL A 103 -0.47 2.38 12.80
C VAL A 103 -1.97 2.05 12.84
N PRO A 104 -2.68 2.23 13.98
CA PRO A 104 -4.05 1.74 14.15
C PRO A 104 -5.03 2.24 13.08
N ARG A 105 -4.92 3.52 12.69
CA ARG A 105 -5.75 4.08 11.61
C ARG A 105 -5.54 3.39 10.27
N VAL A 106 -4.32 2.98 9.93
CA VAL A 106 -4.02 2.30 8.66
C VAL A 106 -4.63 0.91 8.66
N ALA A 107 -4.47 0.15 9.76
CA ALA A 107 -5.08 -1.16 9.91
C ALA A 107 -6.62 -1.09 9.80
N SER A 108 -7.24 -0.12 10.49
CA SER A 108 -8.69 0.10 10.44
C SER A 108 -9.20 0.39 9.02
N ILE A 109 -8.52 1.30 8.30
CA ILE A 109 -8.90 1.68 6.94
C ILE A 109 -8.80 0.47 6.00
N VAL A 110 -7.70 -0.29 6.07
CA VAL A 110 -7.52 -1.44 5.17
C VAL A 110 -8.55 -2.54 5.46
N ALA A 111 -8.82 -2.85 6.74
CA ALA A 111 -9.84 -3.82 7.11
C ALA A 111 -11.25 -3.40 6.64
N ASP A 112 -11.61 -2.13 6.81
CA ASP A 112 -12.89 -1.57 6.36
C ASP A 112 -13.03 -1.65 4.82
N LEU A 113 -11.97 -1.32 4.08
CA LEU A 113 -11.98 -1.41 2.62
C LEU A 113 -12.11 -2.84 2.11
N PHE A 114 -11.46 -3.82 2.75
CA PHE A 114 -11.67 -5.22 2.43
C PHE A 114 -13.13 -5.63 2.64
N ALA A 115 -13.71 -5.26 3.79
CA ALA A 115 -15.10 -5.58 4.11
C ALA A 115 -16.10 -4.91 3.15
N GLU A 116 -15.84 -3.65 2.77
CA GLU A 116 -16.68 -2.91 1.83
C GLU A 116 -16.58 -3.48 0.41
N ALA A 117 -15.37 -3.80 -0.07
CA ALA A 117 -15.14 -4.34 -1.41
C ALA A 117 -15.92 -5.65 -1.64
N LEU A 118 -16.09 -6.48 -0.62
CA LEU A 118 -16.86 -7.73 -0.72
C LEU A 118 -18.36 -7.51 -1.06
N ARG A 119 -18.92 -6.34 -0.76
CA ARG A 119 -20.32 -5.99 -1.05
C ARG A 119 -20.47 -4.84 -2.06
N ASN A 120 -19.36 -4.31 -2.56
CA ASN A 120 -19.33 -3.24 -3.56
C ASN A 120 -18.42 -3.64 -4.74
N PRO A 121 -18.98 -4.25 -5.79
CA PRO A 121 -18.21 -4.72 -6.95
C PRO A 121 -17.43 -3.61 -7.66
N SER A 122 -17.95 -2.37 -7.65
CA SER A 122 -17.26 -1.23 -8.28
C SER A 122 -16.00 -0.85 -7.49
N LEU A 123 -16.10 -0.78 -6.16
CA LEU A 123 -14.93 -0.54 -5.30
C LEU A 123 -13.93 -1.68 -5.41
N PHE A 124 -14.40 -2.94 -5.39
CA PHE A 124 -13.53 -4.11 -5.56
C PHE A 124 -12.71 -4.01 -6.84
N ARG A 125 -13.37 -3.72 -7.97
CA ARG A 125 -12.71 -3.61 -9.27
C ARG A 125 -11.61 -2.54 -9.25
N VAL A 126 -11.92 -1.35 -8.74
CA VAL A 126 -10.98 -0.24 -8.69
C VAL A 126 -9.79 -0.54 -7.76
N LEU A 127 -10.03 -1.09 -6.56
CA LEU A 127 -8.94 -1.53 -5.67
C LEU A 127 -8.11 -2.66 -6.29
N HIS A 128 -8.75 -3.59 -7.00
CA HIS A 128 -8.06 -4.67 -7.66
C HIS A 128 -7.12 -4.15 -8.76
N GLU A 129 -7.64 -3.33 -9.67
CA GLU A 129 -6.91 -2.77 -10.81
C GLU A 129 -5.78 -1.83 -10.37
N GLU A 130 -6.04 -0.93 -9.42
CA GLU A 130 -5.12 0.16 -9.10
C GLU A 130 -4.22 -0.12 -7.89
N VAL A 131 -4.56 -1.10 -7.06
CA VAL A 131 -3.79 -1.43 -5.84
C VAL A 131 -3.26 -2.85 -5.90
N THR A 132 -4.12 -3.85 -6.10
CA THR A 132 -3.72 -5.27 -6.04
C THR A 132 -2.80 -5.66 -7.20
N VAL A 133 -3.14 -5.29 -8.43
CA VAL A 133 -2.35 -5.64 -9.62
C VAL A 133 -0.94 -5.02 -9.58
N PRO A 134 -0.76 -3.70 -9.34
CA PRO A 134 0.57 -3.10 -9.25
C PRO A 134 1.40 -3.67 -8.09
N ARG A 135 0.77 -3.91 -6.94
CA ARG A 135 1.41 -4.55 -5.79
C ARG A 135 1.90 -5.96 -6.12
N ARG A 136 1.08 -6.77 -6.81
CA ARG A 136 1.44 -8.13 -7.25
C ARG A 136 2.57 -8.09 -8.27
N ALA A 137 2.57 -7.14 -9.21
CA ALA A 137 3.64 -6.98 -10.19
C ALA A 137 5.00 -6.73 -9.53
N GLY A 138 5.09 -5.85 -8.54
CA GLY A 138 6.34 -5.61 -7.80
C GLY A 138 6.88 -6.85 -7.06
N ALA A 139 5.99 -7.62 -6.43
CA ALA A 139 6.36 -8.89 -5.80
C ALA A 139 6.72 -9.99 -6.82
N ALA A 140 6.12 -9.96 -8.02
CA ALA A 140 6.47 -10.88 -9.10
C ALA A 140 7.88 -10.63 -9.62
N GLU A 141 8.28 -9.35 -9.76
CA GLU A 141 9.66 -8.99 -10.13
C GLU A 141 10.67 -9.47 -9.09
N MET A 142 10.33 -9.39 -7.80
CA MET A 142 11.15 -9.93 -6.71
C MET A 142 11.36 -11.44 -6.87
N LEU A 143 10.30 -12.21 -7.10
CA LEU A 143 10.37 -13.67 -7.30
C LEU A 143 11.11 -14.04 -8.60
N ALA A 144 10.94 -13.25 -9.67
CA ALA A 144 11.67 -13.45 -10.91
C ALA A 144 13.18 -13.27 -10.72
N ARG A 145 13.62 -12.26 -9.96
CA ARG A 145 15.04 -12.09 -9.60
C ARG A 145 15.58 -13.26 -8.79
N ALA A 146 14.82 -13.73 -7.80
CA ALA A 146 15.21 -14.89 -7.00
C ALA A 146 15.35 -16.17 -7.85
N THR A 147 14.41 -16.39 -8.78
CA THR A 147 14.47 -17.50 -9.73
C THR A 147 15.71 -17.40 -10.63
N ALA A 148 16.03 -16.20 -11.13
CA ALA A 148 17.21 -15.96 -11.96
C ALA A 148 18.53 -16.20 -11.22
N ARG A 149 18.55 -16.00 -9.88
CA ARG A 149 19.67 -16.36 -9.01
C ARG A 149 19.71 -17.85 -8.63
N GLY A 150 18.69 -18.63 -8.98
CA GLY A 150 18.58 -20.04 -8.59
C GLY A 150 18.23 -20.25 -7.12
N GLU A 151 17.75 -19.21 -6.44
CA GLU A 151 17.36 -19.27 -5.02
C GLU A 151 16.05 -20.03 -4.80
N ILE A 152 15.18 -20.09 -5.82
CA ILE A 152 13.92 -20.83 -5.82
C ILE A 152 13.74 -21.60 -7.14
N PRO A 153 12.94 -22.68 -7.15
CA PRO A 153 12.66 -23.44 -8.37
C PRO A 153 11.94 -22.59 -9.44
N SER A 154 12.29 -22.83 -10.71
CA SER A 154 11.70 -22.13 -11.86
C SER A 154 10.25 -22.53 -12.17
N ASP A 155 9.78 -23.63 -11.58
CA ASP A 155 8.43 -24.17 -11.72
C ASP A 155 7.50 -23.78 -10.56
N VAL A 156 7.90 -22.80 -9.73
CA VAL A 156 7.03 -22.19 -8.73
C VAL A 156 5.76 -21.63 -9.39
N ASP A 157 4.60 -22.01 -8.87
CA ASP A 157 3.34 -21.36 -9.20
C ASP A 157 3.38 -19.91 -8.69
N LEU A 158 3.61 -18.98 -9.61
CA LEU A 158 3.78 -17.57 -9.29
C LEU A 158 2.53 -16.96 -8.65
N ASP A 159 1.33 -17.35 -9.10
CA ASP A 159 0.10 -16.76 -8.58
C ASP A 159 -0.14 -17.17 -7.13
N ALA A 160 0.05 -18.46 -6.84
CA ALA A 160 -0.01 -18.99 -5.48
C ALA A 160 1.11 -18.41 -4.59
N ALA A 161 2.32 -18.25 -5.11
CA ALA A 161 3.44 -17.64 -4.40
C ALA A 161 3.14 -16.18 -3.98
N LEU A 162 2.55 -15.40 -4.89
CA LEU A 162 2.15 -14.01 -4.62
C LEU A 162 1.04 -13.90 -3.57
N ASP A 163 0.07 -14.82 -3.61
CA ASP A 163 -0.96 -14.91 -2.56
C ASP A 163 -0.36 -15.30 -1.22
N LEU A 164 0.57 -16.26 -1.23
CA LEU A 164 1.26 -16.71 -0.02
C LEU A 164 2.09 -15.60 0.62
N LEU A 165 2.78 -14.76 -0.16
CA LEU A 165 3.56 -13.64 0.37
C LEU A 165 2.70 -12.66 1.18
N ALA A 166 1.51 -12.31 0.68
CA ALA A 166 0.65 -11.31 1.31
C ALA A 166 -0.32 -11.90 2.36
N GLY A 167 -0.76 -13.14 2.15
CA GLY A 167 -1.83 -13.80 2.89
C GLY A 167 -1.66 -13.79 4.41
N PRO A 168 -0.53 -14.29 4.97
CA PRO A 168 -0.31 -14.32 6.41
C PRO A 168 -0.42 -12.95 7.07
N SER A 169 0.13 -11.92 6.43
CA SER A 169 0.08 -10.55 6.93
C SER A 169 -1.34 -9.98 6.90
N VAL A 170 -2.08 -10.24 5.82
CA VAL A 170 -3.47 -9.81 5.66
C VAL A 170 -4.39 -10.51 6.68
N VAL A 171 -4.23 -11.82 6.88
CA VAL A 171 -4.97 -12.58 7.90
C VAL A 171 -4.64 -12.06 9.29
N ARG A 172 -3.35 -11.93 9.63
CA ARG A 172 -2.92 -11.45 10.95
C ARG A 172 -3.51 -10.08 11.27
N MET A 173 -3.55 -9.19 10.30
CA MET A 173 -4.15 -7.86 10.43
C MET A 173 -5.66 -7.92 10.70
N MET A 174 -6.40 -8.80 10.01
CA MET A 174 -7.85 -8.89 10.21
C MET A 174 -8.23 -9.57 11.53
N THR A 175 -7.36 -10.42 12.07
CA THR A 175 -7.67 -11.23 13.26
C THR A 175 -6.99 -10.75 14.54
N SER A 176 -6.21 -9.66 14.50
CA SER A 176 -5.47 -9.17 15.67
C SER A 176 -5.41 -7.65 15.71
N THR A 177 -5.63 -7.08 16.89
CA THR A 177 -5.48 -5.65 17.17
C THR A 177 -4.08 -5.28 17.66
N GLU A 178 -3.24 -6.27 17.95
CA GLU A 178 -1.87 -6.08 18.39
C GLU A 178 -0.91 -6.13 17.20
N PRO A 179 0.06 -5.21 17.11
CA PRO A 179 1.11 -5.30 16.11
C PRO A 179 1.81 -6.66 16.18
N PRO A 180 2.16 -7.28 15.05
CA PRO A 180 2.94 -8.50 15.05
C PRO A 180 4.25 -8.35 15.83
N SER A 181 4.64 -9.38 16.59
CA SER A 181 5.92 -9.39 17.30
C SER A 181 7.08 -9.73 16.37
N ASP A 182 8.32 -9.48 16.80
CA ASP A 182 9.51 -9.88 16.05
C ASP A 182 9.56 -11.40 15.83
N ALA A 183 9.16 -12.18 16.84
CA ALA A 183 9.05 -13.64 16.73
C ALA A 183 8.03 -14.08 15.66
N TRP A 184 6.94 -13.32 15.48
CA TRP A 184 5.99 -13.56 14.39
C TRP A 184 6.61 -13.28 13.03
N VAL A 185 7.38 -12.19 12.90
CA VAL A 185 8.10 -11.89 11.65
C VAL A 185 9.06 -13.01 11.32
N ASP A 186 9.91 -13.42 12.26
CA ASP A 186 10.92 -14.46 12.05
C ASP A 186 10.29 -15.78 11.61
N SER A 187 9.23 -16.19 12.30
CA SER A 187 8.49 -17.41 11.96
C SER A 187 7.84 -17.31 10.58
N THR A 188 7.19 -16.18 10.28
CA THR A 188 6.51 -15.96 9.00
C THR A 188 7.50 -15.95 7.84
N VAL A 189 8.61 -15.23 7.96
CA VAL A 189 9.68 -15.20 6.95
C VAL A 189 10.22 -16.62 6.70
N ALA A 190 10.53 -17.36 7.76
CA ALA A 190 11.03 -18.74 7.63
C ALA A 190 10.03 -19.67 6.94
N MET A 191 8.73 -19.55 7.26
CA MET A 191 7.68 -20.35 6.62
C MET A 191 7.51 -19.99 5.14
N LEU A 192 7.48 -18.69 4.81
CA LEU A 192 7.37 -18.22 3.43
C LEU A 192 8.53 -18.72 2.57
N LEU A 193 9.78 -18.57 3.04
CA LEU A 193 10.96 -19.04 2.31
C LEU A 193 10.93 -20.55 2.07
N ARG A 194 10.56 -21.34 3.10
CA ARG A 194 10.43 -22.80 2.94
C ARG A 194 9.36 -23.18 1.92
N ALA A 195 8.21 -22.52 1.96
CA ALA A 195 7.12 -22.79 1.02
C ALA A 195 7.45 -22.39 -0.42
N LEU A 196 8.30 -21.37 -0.61
CA LEU A 196 8.83 -20.98 -1.91
C LEU A 196 9.97 -21.90 -2.41
N GLY A 197 10.39 -22.89 -1.62
CA GLY A 197 11.50 -23.78 -1.98
C GLY A 197 12.87 -23.11 -1.91
N TYR A 198 13.04 -22.09 -1.08
CA TYR A 198 14.28 -21.32 -0.97
C TYR A 198 15.49 -22.17 -0.56
N ASP A 199 16.57 -22.14 -1.34
CA ASP A 199 17.88 -22.71 -0.98
C ASP A 199 18.94 -21.60 -0.86
N ALA A 200 19.39 -21.37 0.37
CA ALA A 200 20.41 -20.37 0.69
C ALA A 200 21.80 -20.69 0.12
N ARG A 201 22.05 -21.92 -0.37
CA ARG A 201 23.33 -22.31 -0.97
C ARG A 201 23.45 -21.91 -2.44
N SER A 202 22.36 -21.49 -3.04
CA SER A 202 22.32 -21.00 -4.42
C SER A 202 22.53 -19.48 -4.53
N ALA A 203 22.51 -18.76 -3.40
CA ALA A 203 22.62 -17.30 -3.30
C ALA A 203 24.08 -16.83 -3.19
#